data_AF-T2JGB5-F1
#
_entry.id   AF-T2JGB5-F1
#
_cell.length_a   1.000
_cell.length_b   1.000
_cell.length_c   1.000
_cell.angle_alpha   90.00
_cell.angle_beta   90.00
_cell.angle_gamma   90.00
#
_symmetry.space_group_name_H-M   'P 1'
#
loop_
_entity.id
_entity.type
_entity.pdbx_description
1 polymer ?
#
loop_
_entity_poly.entity_id
_entity_poly.type
_entity_poly.pdbx_seq_one_letter_code
_entity_poly.pdbx_strand_id
1 'polypeptide(L)'
;MKPLLPIKKALEIDPNLVLAQNNLKEAERLLAINNNPPLPNIDDRDYLPTETQEGLVKKLRSTARIIATTSEGASIGTGWVIQRQGNTVLIVTNRHVISDNKSKRPSDTIEVEFYSTLDDIQRPRYKATIEEITDSREDLDLAVVKVVGIPEDIEPLTMKSGWIQRNLEIPLLVILIT
;
A
#
# COMPACT_ATOMS: atom_id res chain seq x y z
N MET A 1 -9.75 20.73 15.30
CA MET A 1 -8.37 20.79 14.76
C MET A 1 -7.28 20.68 15.84
N LYS A 2 -7.36 19.71 16.77
CA LYS A 2 -6.30 19.42 17.77
C LYS A 2 -5.36 18.22 17.47
N PRO A 3 -5.61 17.28 16.51
CA PRO A 3 -4.84 16.03 16.45
C PRO A 3 -3.45 16.16 15.79
N LEU A 4 -3.18 17.21 15.01
CA LEU A 4 -1.91 17.36 14.28
C LEU A 4 -0.74 17.86 15.15
N LEU A 5 -1.03 18.60 16.24
CA LEU A 5 0.00 19.25 17.05
C LEU A 5 0.92 18.26 17.77
N PRO A 6 0.43 17.17 18.40
CA PRO A 6 1.30 16.15 18.99
C PRO A 6 2.20 15.45 17.96
N ILE A 7 1.67 15.19 16.75
CA ILE A 7 2.41 14.52 15.67
C ILE A 7 3.55 15.41 15.18
N LYS A 8 3.28 16.70 14.94
CA LYS A 8 4.29 17.68 14.51
C LYS A 8 5.41 17.83 15.54
N LYS A 9 5.07 17.87 16.84
CA LYS A 9 6.08 17.88 17.92
C LYS A 9 6.94 16.63 17.96
N ALA A 10 6.38 15.45 17.69
CA ALA A 10 7.16 14.22 17.62
C ALA A 10 8.19 14.29 16.48
N LEU A 11 7.82 14.85 15.33
CA LEU A 11 8.70 15.04 14.17
C LEU A 11 9.73 16.17 14.37
N GLU A 12 9.45 17.17 15.21
CA GLU A 12 10.44 18.16 15.63
C GLU A 12 11.56 17.51 16.49
N ILE A 13 11.23 16.47 17.25
CA ILE A 13 12.18 15.73 18.10
C ILE A 13 12.96 14.71 17.27
N ASP A 14 12.26 13.90 16.47
CA ASP A 14 12.85 12.94 15.55
C ASP A 14 12.17 13.00 14.18
N PRO A 15 12.78 13.69 13.21
CA PRO A 15 12.25 13.79 11.85
C PRO A 15 12.13 12.45 11.13
N ASN A 16 12.86 11.41 11.55
CA ASN A 16 12.91 10.11 10.90
C ASN A 16 11.92 9.10 11.49
N LEU A 17 11.05 9.54 12.40
CA LEU A 17 10.04 8.68 13.02
C LEU A 17 8.94 8.33 11.99
N VAL A 18 9.14 7.25 11.24
CA VAL A 18 8.28 6.80 10.12
C VAL A 18 6.79 6.79 10.47
N LEU A 19 6.43 6.25 11.64
CA LEU A 19 5.03 6.23 12.08
C LEU A 19 4.44 7.64 12.26
N ALA A 20 5.22 8.60 12.77
CA ALA A 20 4.76 9.97 12.91
C ALA A 20 4.63 10.66 11.54
N GLN A 21 5.52 10.37 10.58
CA GLN A 21 5.39 10.84 9.20
C GLN A 21 4.13 10.30 8.54
N ASN A 22 3.89 8.99 8.62
CA ASN A 22 2.69 8.34 8.08
C ASN A 22 1.41 8.89 8.72
N ASN A 23 1.41 9.06 10.04
CA ASN A 23 0.28 9.63 10.78
C ASN A 23 0.01 11.09 10.37
N LEU A 24 1.05 11.90 10.18
CA LEU A 24 0.90 13.27 9.72
C LEU A 24 0.27 13.29 8.33
N LYS A 25 0.81 12.49 7.41
CA LYS A 25 0.33 12.39 6.03
C LYS A 25 -1.14 11.97 5.96
N GLU A 26 -1.52 10.94 6.71
CA GLU A 26 -2.92 10.47 6.71
C GLU A 26 -3.86 11.50 7.35
N ALA A 27 -3.43 12.17 8.42
CA ALA A 27 -4.23 13.21 9.06
C ALA A 27 -4.40 14.45 8.15
N GLU A 28 -3.37 14.82 7.38
CA GLU A 28 -3.44 15.88 6.37
C GLU A 28 -4.35 15.49 5.21
N ARG A 29 -4.27 14.24 4.74
CA ARG A 29 -5.18 13.68 3.71
C ARG A 29 -6.64 13.74 4.17
N LEU A 30 -6.93 13.29 5.38
CA LEU A 30 -8.28 13.33 5.95
C LEU A 30 -8.81 14.76 6.10
N LEU A 31 -7.95 15.70 6.50
CA LEU A 31 -8.31 17.12 6.55
C LEU A 31 -8.63 17.67 5.17
N ALA A 32 -7.83 17.29 4.15
CA ALA A 32 -8.05 17.70 2.78
C ALA A 32 -9.36 17.12 2.22
N ILE A 33 -9.65 15.84 2.46
CA ILE A 33 -10.92 15.18 2.11
C ILE A 33 -12.11 15.88 2.76
N ASN A 34 -12.00 16.25 4.05
CA ASN A 34 -13.07 16.95 4.73
C ASN A 34 -13.34 18.34 4.13
N ASN A 35 -12.30 19.02 3.64
CA ASN A 35 -12.44 20.34 3.03
C ASN A 35 -12.87 20.28 1.56
N ASN A 36 -12.41 19.26 0.83
CA ASN A 36 -12.70 19.03 -0.58
C ASN A 36 -12.86 17.52 -0.82
N PRO A 37 -14.08 16.98 -0.72
CA PRO A 37 -14.33 15.56 -0.88
C PRO A 37 -13.88 15.05 -2.25
N PRO A 38 -13.38 13.80 -2.35
CA PRO A 38 -13.05 13.17 -3.63
C PRO A 38 -14.27 13.15 -4.55
N LEU A 39 -14.02 13.25 -5.86
CA LEU A 39 -15.12 13.10 -6.81
C LEU A 39 -15.68 11.68 -6.72
N PRO A 40 -17.00 11.50 -6.78
CA PRO A 40 -17.59 10.16 -6.79
C PRO A 40 -17.23 9.44 -8.09
N ASN A 41 -16.95 8.14 -7.98
CA ASN A 41 -16.74 7.24 -9.12
C ASN A 41 -15.55 7.59 -10.04
N ILE A 42 -14.43 8.08 -9.49
CA ILE A 42 -13.19 8.17 -10.26
C ILE A 42 -12.71 6.77 -10.62
N ASP A 43 -12.48 6.55 -11.91
CA ASP A 43 -11.78 5.38 -12.43
C ASP A 43 -10.29 5.70 -12.53
N ASP A 44 -9.46 5.05 -11.72
CA ASP A 44 -8.02 5.33 -11.67
C ASP A 44 -7.28 4.90 -12.95
N ARG A 45 -7.93 4.11 -13.80
CA ARG A 45 -7.42 3.68 -15.11
C ARG A 45 -7.24 4.83 -16.09
N ASP A 46 -8.03 5.90 -15.95
CA ASP A 46 -7.92 7.11 -16.77
C ASP A 46 -6.67 7.94 -16.44
N TYR A 47 -5.98 7.60 -15.34
CA TYR A 47 -4.81 8.30 -14.81
C TYR A 47 -3.58 7.39 -14.81
N LEU A 48 -3.49 6.52 -15.82
CA LEU A 48 -2.29 5.71 -16.06
C LEU A 48 -1.41 6.37 -17.11
N PRO A 49 -0.08 6.42 -16.89
CA PRO A 49 0.83 6.82 -17.95
C PRO A 49 0.76 5.80 -19.09
N THR A 50 0.99 6.26 -20.31
CA THR A 50 1.15 5.36 -21.45
C THR A 50 2.43 4.52 -21.30
N GLU A 51 2.52 3.36 -21.97
CA GLU A 51 3.73 2.53 -21.95
C GLU A 51 4.98 3.27 -22.46
N THR A 52 4.81 4.28 -23.33
CA THR A 52 5.91 5.14 -23.79
C THR A 52 6.41 6.08 -22.70
N GLN A 53 5.52 6.54 -21.82
CA GLN A 53 5.88 7.39 -20.67
C GLN A 53 6.44 6.58 -19.51
N GLU A 54 5.91 5.38 -19.29
CA GLU A 54 6.32 4.46 -18.23
C GLU A 54 6.26 3.01 -18.72
N GLY A 55 7.41 2.50 -19.16
CA GLY A 55 7.52 1.16 -19.75
C GLY A 55 7.20 0.01 -18.78
N LEU A 56 7.17 0.29 -17.47
CA LEU A 56 6.81 -0.67 -16.43
C LEU A 56 5.38 -0.48 -15.92
N VAL A 57 4.54 0.36 -16.57
CA VAL A 57 3.19 0.70 -16.08
C VAL A 57 2.35 -0.53 -15.74
N LYS A 58 2.39 -1.59 -16.57
CA LYS A 58 1.70 -2.86 -16.30
C LYS A 58 2.21 -3.55 -15.03
N LYS A 59 3.52 -3.54 -14.78
CA LYS A 59 4.12 -4.11 -13.57
C LYS A 59 3.82 -3.25 -12.35
N LEU A 60 3.83 -1.92 -12.50
CA LEU A 60 3.43 -0.98 -11.46
C LEU A 60 1.95 -1.20 -11.08
N ARG A 61 1.07 -1.46 -12.04
CA ARG A 61 -0.34 -1.84 -11.77
C ARG A 61 -0.49 -3.15 -11.00
N SER A 62 0.46 -4.07 -11.12
CA SER A 62 0.51 -5.28 -10.28
C SER A 62 0.99 -5.01 -8.85
N THR A 63 1.42 -3.79 -8.53
CA THR A 63 1.84 -3.40 -7.17
C THR A 63 0.77 -2.58 -6.47
N ALA A 64 0.80 -2.64 -5.15
CA ALA A 64 -0.19 -1.98 -4.32
C ALA A 64 0.47 -1.35 -3.09
N ARG A 65 0.03 -0.15 -2.75
CA ARG A 65 0.34 0.49 -1.48
C ARG A 65 -0.63 -0.04 -0.44
N ILE A 66 -0.09 -0.63 0.63
CA ILE A 66 -0.85 -1.18 1.75
C ILE A 66 -0.89 -0.14 2.85
N ILE A 67 -2.08 0.18 3.34
CA ILE A 67 -2.30 1.08 4.47
C ILE A 67 -3.03 0.30 5.56
N ALA A 68 -2.38 0.07 6.70
CA ALA A 68 -2.96 -0.61 7.84
C ALA A 68 -3.10 0.35 9.03
N THR A 69 -4.28 0.39 9.64
CA THR A 69 -4.51 1.18 10.86
C THR A 69 -4.22 0.33 12.09
N THR A 70 -3.09 0.60 12.71
CA THR A 70 -2.60 -0.07 13.93
C THR A 70 -2.96 0.74 15.17
N SER A 71 -2.75 0.16 16.36
CA SER A 71 -2.88 0.90 17.62
C SER A 71 -1.87 2.06 17.76
N GLU A 72 -0.79 2.02 16.96
CA GLU A 72 0.27 3.03 16.91
C GLU A 72 0.05 4.08 15.79
N GLY A 73 -0.95 3.85 14.93
CA GLY A 73 -1.31 4.72 13.81
C GLY A 73 -1.23 4.02 12.45
N ALA A 74 -1.08 4.81 11.39
CA ALA A 74 -1.01 4.31 10.02
C ALA A 74 0.36 3.66 9.75
N SER A 75 0.35 2.34 9.54
CA SER A 75 1.47 1.60 8.96
C SER A 75 1.28 1.56 7.45
N ILE A 76 2.32 1.92 6.70
CA ILE A 76 2.29 1.99 5.24
C ILE A 76 3.42 1.13 4.69
N GLY A 77 3.09 0.30 3.71
CA GLY A 77 4.06 -0.53 3.00
C GLY A 77 3.61 -0.85 1.59
N THR A 78 4.28 -1.82 0.98
CA THR A 78 4.02 -2.26 -0.39
C THR A 78 3.63 -3.73 -0.40
N GLY A 79 2.77 -4.10 -1.34
CA GLY A 79 2.50 -5.47 -1.71
C GLY A 79 2.43 -5.62 -3.23
N TRP A 80 2.35 -6.85 -3.69
CA TRP A 80 2.13 -7.16 -5.10
C TRP A 80 1.10 -8.26 -5.28
N VAL A 81 0.34 -8.16 -6.37
CA VAL A 81 -0.71 -9.10 -6.74
C VAL A 81 -0.07 -10.42 -7.15
N ILE A 82 -0.45 -11.50 -6.50
CA ILE A 82 0.04 -12.86 -6.77
C ILE A 82 -1.00 -13.73 -7.47
N GLN A 83 -2.28 -13.38 -7.36
CA GLN A 83 -3.38 -14.13 -7.97
C GLN A 83 -4.58 -13.22 -8.20
N ARG A 84 -5.33 -13.49 -9.28
CA ARG A 84 -6.61 -12.84 -9.59
C ARG A 84 -7.69 -13.88 -9.86
N GLN A 85 -8.89 -13.63 -9.36
CA GLN A 85 -10.11 -14.35 -9.70
C GLN A 85 -11.27 -13.35 -9.85
N GLY A 86 -11.74 -13.12 -11.08
CA GLY A 86 -12.80 -12.16 -11.35
C GLY A 86 -12.39 -10.74 -10.95
N ASN A 87 -13.11 -10.12 -10.01
CA ASN A 87 -12.80 -8.81 -9.42
C ASN A 87 -12.08 -8.90 -8.05
N THR A 88 -11.53 -10.07 -7.73
CA THR A 88 -10.84 -10.35 -6.46
C THR A 88 -9.38 -10.65 -6.73
N VAL A 89 -8.49 -10.14 -5.88
CA VAL A 89 -7.05 -10.45 -5.92
C VAL A 89 -6.52 -10.85 -4.56
N LEU A 90 -5.46 -11.65 -4.61
CA LEU A 90 -4.57 -11.90 -3.48
C LEU A 90 -3.30 -11.09 -3.67
N ILE A 91 -2.90 -10.39 -2.61
CA ILE A 91 -1.72 -9.54 -2.57
C ILE A 91 -0.82 -10.06 -1.44
N VAL A 92 0.44 -10.29 -1.74
CA VAL A 92 1.44 -10.59 -0.71
C VAL A 92 2.09 -9.30 -0.23
N THR A 93 2.34 -9.20 1.06
CA THR A 93 3.06 -8.10 1.71
C THR A 93 3.83 -8.63 2.92
N ASN A 94 4.54 -7.74 3.59
CA ASN A 94 5.22 -8.06 4.84
C ASN A 94 4.22 -8.14 5.99
N ARG A 95 4.41 -9.12 6.89
CA ARG A 95 3.57 -9.23 8.09
C ARG A 95 3.69 -7.99 8.98
N HIS A 96 4.88 -7.41 9.12
CA HIS A 96 5.07 -6.20 9.91
C HIS A 96 4.31 -4.98 9.37
N VAL A 97 3.98 -4.94 8.07
CA VAL A 97 3.20 -3.82 7.48
C VAL A 97 1.78 -3.82 8.01
N ILE A 98 1.20 -5.02 8.20
CA ILE A 98 -0.20 -5.19 8.60
C ILE A 98 -0.36 -5.56 10.08
N SER A 99 0.68 -5.43 10.90
CA SER A 99 0.66 -5.80 12.32
C SER A 99 1.20 -4.68 13.20
N ASP A 100 0.66 -4.56 14.41
CA ASP A 100 1.19 -3.68 15.46
C ASP A 100 2.66 -4.03 15.76
N ASN A 101 3.52 -3.03 15.91
CA ASN A 101 4.93 -3.30 16.19
C ASN A 101 5.12 -3.91 17.60
N LYS A 102 4.42 -3.39 18.61
CA LYS A 102 4.52 -3.89 20.00
C LYS A 102 3.79 -5.19 20.25
N SER A 103 2.51 -5.26 19.92
CA SER A 103 1.65 -6.39 20.27
C SER A 103 1.76 -7.55 19.28
N LYS A 104 2.33 -7.29 18.08
CA LYS A 104 2.32 -8.21 16.92
C LYS A 104 0.91 -8.65 16.50
N ARG A 105 -0.13 -7.98 17.00
CA ARG A 105 -1.52 -8.21 16.61
C ARG A 105 -1.73 -7.71 15.18
N PRO A 106 -2.38 -8.49 14.30
CA PRO A 106 -2.76 -8.00 12.98
C PRO A 106 -3.76 -6.83 13.06
N SER A 107 -3.68 -5.92 12.10
CA SER A 107 -4.59 -4.79 11.96
C SER A 107 -6.01 -5.24 11.63
N ASP A 108 -7.00 -4.59 12.24
CA ASP A 108 -8.42 -4.80 11.92
C ASP A 108 -8.88 -3.98 10.70
N THR A 109 -8.07 -3.02 10.25
CA THR A 109 -8.39 -2.16 9.11
C THR A 109 -7.20 -2.10 8.17
N ILE A 110 -7.38 -2.69 6.98
CA ILE A 110 -6.38 -2.69 5.92
C ILE A 110 -7.05 -2.15 4.66
N GLU A 111 -6.41 -1.17 4.04
CA GLU A 111 -6.78 -0.58 2.78
C GLU A 111 -5.65 -0.72 1.78
N VAL A 112 -6.01 -0.76 0.50
CA VAL A 112 -5.08 -0.93 -0.61
C VAL A 112 -5.35 0.13 -1.66
N GLU A 113 -4.27 0.72 -2.17
CA GLU A 113 -4.26 1.62 -3.32
C GLU A 113 -3.42 0.99 -4.45
N PHE A 114 -3.95 0.94 -5.68
CA PHE A 114 -3.19 0.51 -6.84
C PHE A 114 -2.50 1.71 -7.51
N TYR A 115 -1.42 1.45 -8.23
CA TYR A 115 -0.64 2.51 -8.89
C TYR A 115 -1.48 3.31 -9.90
N SER A 116 -1.46 4.63 -9.77
CA SER A 116 -1.97 5.60 -10.75
C SER A 116 -1.31 6.96 -10.49
N THR A 117 -1.42 7.90 -11.44
CA THR A 117 -0.93 9.27 -11.26
C THR A 117 -1.94 10.18 -10.57
N LEU A 118 -3.08 9.65 -10.11
CA LEU A 118 -4.01 10.38 -9.26
C LEU A 118 -3.34 10.83 -7.97
N ASP A 119 -3.72 12.01 -7.51
CA ASP A 119 -3.37 12.50 -6.17
C ASP A 119 -3.90 11.55 -5.09
N ASP A 120 -3.16 11.42 -3.99
CA ASP A 120 -3.50 10.55 -2.83
C ASP A 120 -4.91 10.78 -2.25
N ILE A 121 -5.45 11.98 -2.43
CA ILE A 121 -6.81 12.34 -1.98
C ILE A 121 -7.87 11.71 -2.90
N GLN A 122 -7.60 11.65 -4.21
CA GLN A 122 -8.53 11.15 -5.22
C GLN A 122 -8.34 9.65 -5.51
N ARG A 123 -7.19 9.07 -5.16
CA ARG A 123 -6.89 7.67 -5.45
C ARG A 123 -7.86 6.74 -4.69
N PRO A 124 -8.55 5.81 -5.40
CA PRO A 124 -9.46 4.87 -4.76
C PRO A 124 -8.76 3.97 -3.76
N ARG A 125 -9.40 3.76 -2.60
CA ARG A 125 -8.97 2.79 -1.58
C ARG A 125 -9.92 1.61 -1.54
N TYR A 126 -9.34 0.41 -1.59
CA TYR A 126 -10.07 -0.84 -1.53
C TYR A 126 -9.84 -1.49 -0.17
N LYS A 127 -10.91 -1.94 0.49
CA LYS A 127 -10.79 -2.68 1.74
C LYS A 127 -10.15 -4.04 1.48
N ALA A 128 -9.22 -4.40 2.35
CA ALA A 128 -8.55 -5.69 2.32
C ALA A 128 -8.84 -6.48 3.60
N THR A 129 -8.80 -7.80 3.47
CA THR A 129 -8.92 -8.75 4.58
C THR A 129 -7.71 -9.66 4.58
N ILE A 130 -7.26 -10.09 5.77
CA ILE A 130 -6.15 -11.04 5.86
C ILE A 130 -6.68 -12.41 5.39
N GLU A 131 -6.03 -12.98 4.39
CA GLU A 131 -6.28 -14.34 3.92
C GLU A 131 -5.38 -15.32 4.68
N GLU A 132 -4.09 -15.01 4.76
CA GLU A 132 -3.08 -15.81 5.46
C GLU A 132 -2.03 -14.90 6.11
N ILE A 133 -1.47 -15.33 7.23
CA ILE A 133 -0.39 -14.62 7.92
C ILE A 133 0.53 -15.60 8.63
N THR A 134 1.83 -15.38 8.48
CA THR A 134 2.86 -16.17 9.18
C THR A 134 2.82 -15.92 10.69
N ASP A 135 3.17 -16.93 11.49
CA ASP A 135 3.18 -16.83 12.96
C ASP A 135 4.26 -15.84 13.43
N SER A 136 3.93 -14.93 14.34
CA SER A 136 4.82 -13.87 14.82
C SER A 136 6.13 -14.37 15.47
N ARG A 137 6.22 -15.66 15.80
CA ARG A 137 7.42 -16.34 16.32
C ARG A 137 8.35 -16.86 15.22
N GLU A 138 7.89 -16.92 13.98
CA GLU A 138 8.68 -17.33 12.82
C GLU A 138 9.44 -16.15 12.22
N ASP A 139 10.64 -16.40 11.73
CA ASP A 139 11.46 -15.38 11.05
C ASP A 139 10.85 -14.93 9.71
N LEU A 140 9.98 -15.74 9.12
CA LEU A 140 9.31 -15.43 7.86
C LEU A 140 8.31 -14.29 8.06
N ASP A 141 8.59 -13.13 7.47
CA ASP A 141 7.79 -11.92 7.64
C ASP A 141 6.82 -11.71 6.46
N LEU A 142 5.86 -12.62 6.28
CA LEU A 142 4.92 -12.59 5.16
C LEU A 142 3.46 -12.63 5.59
N ALA A 143 2.62 -11.96 4.80
CA ALA A 143 1.18 -12.02 4.87
C ALA A 143 0.56 -11.98 3.48
N VAL A 144 -0.63 -12.57 3.33
CA VAL A 144 -1.47 -12.47 2.14
C VAL A 144 -2.76 -11.78 2.53
N VAL A 145 -3.12 -10.74 1.77
CA VAL A 145 -4.39 -10.04 1.92
C VAL A 145 -5.25 -10.22 0.67
N LYS A 146 -6.56 -10.35 0.88
CA LYS A 146 -7.58 -10.46 -0.15
C LYS A 146 -8.29 -9.11 -0.32
N VAL A 147 -8.40 -8.68 -1.57
CA VAL A 147 -9.08 -7.44 -1.97
C VAL A 147 -10.16 -7.76 -3.01
N VAL A 148 -11.36 -7.21 -2.85
CA VAL A 148 -12.51 -7.45 -3.73
C VAL A 148 -12.99 -6.14 -4.35
N GLY A 149 -13.58 -6.21 -5.54
CA GLY A 149 -14.17 -5.06 -6.22
C GLY A 149 -13.14 -4.17 -6.89
N ILE A 150 -12.02 -4.75 -7.32
CA ILE A 150 -10.90 -4.01 -7.91
C ILE A 150 -11.05 -3.85 -9.44
N PRO A 151 -10.33 -2.90 -10.07
CA PRO A 151 -10.36 -2.68 -11.52
C PRO A 151 -9.94 -3.92 -12.32
N GLU A 152 -10.42 -4.03 -13.56
CA GLU A 152 -10.17 -5.21 -14.41
C GLU A 152 -8.75 -5.30 -14.96
N ASP A 153 -8.02 -4.19 -15.03
CA ASP A 153 -6.66 -4.10 -15.58
C ASP A 153 -5.56 -4.53 -14.59
N ILE A 154 -5.91 -4.72 -13.31
CA ILE A 154 -4.96 -5.18 -12.29
C ILE A 154 -4.67 -6.66 -12.52
N GLU A 155 -3.43 -6.97 -12.88
CA GLU A 155 -3.01 -8.35 -13.15
C GLU A 155 -1.93 -8.83 -12.17
N PRO A 156 -1.83 -10.14 -11.90
CA PRO A 156 -0.75 -10.69 -11.09
C PRO A 156 0.63 -10.38 -11.68
N LEU A 157 1.59 -10.10 -10.80
CA LEU A 157 2.99 -9.97 -11.20
C LEU A 157 3.50 -11.33 -11.66
N THR A 158 4.07 -11.40 -12.87
CA THR A 158 4.64 -12.66 -13.39
C THR A 158 5.80 -13.13 -12.50
N MET A 159 5.55 -14.21 -11.76
CA MET A 159 6.59 -14.88 -10.99
C MET A 159 7.43 -15.78 -11.90
N LYS A 160 8.75 -15.64 -11.83
CA LYS A 160 9.68 -16.57 -12.47
C LYS A 160 10.31 -17.45 -11.41
N SER A 161 10.23 -18.76 -11.60
CA SER A 161 10.95 -19.74 -10.80
C SER A 161 12.25 -20.14 -11.49
N GLY A 162 13.33 -20.30 -10.72
CA GLY A 162 14.59 -20.80 -11.23
C GLY A 162 15.79 -20.30 -10.43
N TRP A 163 16.98 -20.72 -10.86
CA TRP A 163 18.24 -20.23 -10.30
C TRP A 163 18.47 -18.77 -10.71
N ILE A 164 18.63 -17.89 -9.72
CA ILE A 164 19.01 -16.50 -9.95
C ILE A 164 20.54 -16.46 -10.14
N GLN A 165 20.98 -16.02 -11.31
CA GLN A 165 22.41 -15.79 -11.57
C GLN A 165 22.87 -14.57 -10.76
N ARG A 166 24.09 -14.64 -10.19
CA ARG A 166 24.64 -13.55 -9.36
C ARG A 166 24.69 -12.18 -10.05
N ASN A 167 24.77 -12.16 -11.39
CA ASN A 167 24.89 -10.95 -12.19
C ASN A 167 23.60 -10.61 -12.94
N LEU A 168 22.47 -11.18 -12.52
CA LEU A 168 21.17 -10.83 -13.11
C LEU A 168 20.87 -9.36 -12.80
N GLU A 169 20.68 -8.55 -13.83
CA GLU A 169 20.20 -7.18 -13.67
C GLU A 169 18.79 -7.20 -13.08
N ILE A 170 18.63 -6.58 -11.91
CA ILE A 170 17.34 -6.42 -11.25
C ILE A 170 16.86 -5.00 -11.56
N PRO A 171 15.77 -4.83 -12.34
CA PRO A 171 15.20 -3.52 -12.55
C PRO A 171 14.68 -2.97 -11.22
N LEU A 172 15.19 -1.81 -10.81
CA LEU A 172 14.69 -1.10 -9.64
C LEU A 172 13.35 -0.46 -10.00
N LEU A 173 12.26 -0.98 -9.44
CA LEU A 173 10.94 -0.39 -9.56
C LEU A 173 10.76 0.62 -8.41
N VAL A 174 10.92 1.92 -8.71
CA VAL A 174 10.70 2.97 -7.72
C VAL A 174 9.22 3.31 -7.70
N ILE A 175 8.51 2.78 -6.70
CA ILE A 175 7.17 3.26 -6.37
C ILE A 175 7.38 4.43 -5.42
N LEU A 176 7.13 5.64 -5.92
CA LEU A 176 7.07 6.81 -5.07
C LEU A 176 5.82 6.68 -4.20
N ILE A 177 6.04 6.28 -2.95
CA ILE A 177 5.05 6.42 -1.88
C ILE A 177 5.10 7.89 -1.43
N THR A 178 4.76 8.84 -2.32
CA THR A 178 4.70 10.27 -2.00
C THR A 178 3.54 10.55 -1.10
#